data_AF-A0A7S3DA77-F1
#
_entry.id   AF-A0A7S3DA77-F1
#
_cell.length_a   1.000
_cell.length_b   1.000
_cell.length_c   1.000
_cell.angle_alpha   90.00
_cell.angle_beta   90.00
_cell.angle_gamma   90.00
#
_symmetry.space_group_name_H-M   'P 1'
#
loop_
_entity.id
_entity.type
_entity.pdbx_description
1 polymer ?
#
loop_
_entity_poly.entity_id
_entity_poly.type
_entity_poly.pdbx_seq_one_letter_code
_entity_poly.pdbx_strand_id
1 'polypeptide(L)'
;LFKMSGDCCSSDTTTASAASAVTTLVESVRQYVNTTFEGKDAATVAATTLGFAAALHLPGLIQQYYAWKSEGKGFKGLLMAAAVSLIPAARRKLEEEQKKARTSMEHEILKEAEGLEQHLALPDRGMDKDELLDYLKKCSAVDEAKWSKGTISGSVYHGGADLTEVIAEAFRCFALANPLHPDLFPMVRKMEAEVVAMMIELMNGKKANQVGRTEREVRGVVCSVR
;
A
#
# COMPACT_ATOMS: atom_id res chain seq x y z
N LEU A 1 43.22 -6.04 -33.44
CA LEU A 1 42.54 -6.90 -32.43
C LEU A 1 41.94 -5.93 -31.41
N PHE A 2 40.66 -5.61 -31.32
CA PHE A 2 39.42 -6.20 -31.81
C PHE A 2 38.43 -5.03 -32.02
N LYS A 3 37.66 -5.05 -33.10
CA LYS A 3 36.53 -4.16 -33.38
C LYS A 3 35.29 -4.90 -32.93
N MET A 4 34.46 -4.35 -32.05
CA MET A 4 33.10 -4.85 -31.82
C MET A 4 32.12 -3.68 -31.79
N SER A 5 31.40 -3.56 -32.89
CA SER A 5 30.02 -3.11 -32.94
C SER A 5 29.18 -3.97 -32.00
N GLY A 6 28.21 -3.37 -31.31
CA GLY A 6 27.21 -4.07 -30.52
C GLY A 6 25.97 -3.20 -30.42
N ASP A 7 24.90 -3.67 -31.05
CA ASP A 7 23.72 -2.93 -31.43
C ASP A 7 22.80 -2.57 -30.25
N CYS A 8 22.16 -1.40 -30.39
CA CYS A 8 20.98 -1.01 -29.64
C CYS A 8 19.77 -1.84 -30.10
N CYS A 9 19.25 -2.74 -29.25
CA CYS A 9 17.85 -3.22 -29.30
C CYS A 9 17.58 -4.16 -28.12
N SER A 10 16.96 -3.68 -27.04
CA SER A 10 16.48 -4.57 -25.96
C SER A 10 15.26 -4.05 -25.18
N SER A 11 14.45 -3.17 -25.78
CA SER A 11 13.20 -2.68 -25.16
C SER A 11 11.94 -3.41 -25.64
N ASP A 12 11.99 -4.15 -26.75
CA ASP A 12 10.81 -4.80 -27.34
C ASP A 12 10.58 -6.24 -26.84
N THR A 13 11.56 -6.86 -26.18
CA THR A 13 11.49 -8.27 -25.76
C THR A 13 10.67 -8.50 -24.48
N THR A 14 10.55 -7.50 -23.60
CA THR A 14 9.88 -7.66 -22.30
C THR A 14 8.36 -7.63 -22.42
N THR A 15 7.82 -6.79 -23.31
CA THR A 15 6.38 -6.74 -23.62
C THR A 15 5.96 -7.96 -24.44
N ALA A 16 6.81 -8.44 -25.35
CA ALA A 16 6.59 -9.68 -26.10
C ALA A 16 6.60 -10.94 -25.20
N SER A 17 7.47 -10.99 -24.19
CA SER A 17 7.54 -12.11 -23.23
C SER A 17 6.34 -12.15 -22.28
N ALA A 18 5.82 -10.99 -21.87
CA ALA A 18 4.60 -10.93 -21.06
C ALA A 18 3.38 -11.35 -21.89
N ALA A 19 3.29 -10.92 -23.15
CA ALA A 19 2.24 -11.34 -24.08
C ALA A 19 2.30 -12.85 -24.40
N SER A 20 3.50 -13.42 -24.56
CA SER A 20 3.69 -14.86 -24.78
C SER A 20 3.36 -15.68 -23.52
N ALA A 21 3.68 -15.17 -22.33
CA ALA A 21 3.32 -15.82 -21.06
C ALA A 21 1.81 -15.82 -20.82
N VAL A 22 1.13 -14.71 -21.10
CA VAL A 22 -0.32 -14.60 -20.98
C VAL A 22 -1.03 -15.51 -21.98
N THR A 23 -0.57 -15.59 -23.23
CA THR A 23 -1.13 -16.49 -24.25
C THR A 23 -0.91 -17.97 -23.88
N THR A 24 0.27 -18.34 -23.38
CA THR A 24 0.57 -19.70 -22.90
C THR A 24 -0.31 -20.09 -21.70
N LEU A 25 -0.53 -19.15 -20.77
CA LEU A 25 -1.42 -19.35 -19.62
C LEU A 25 -2.87 -19.55 -20.09
N VAL A 26 -3.33 -18.71 -21.02
CA VAL A 26 -4.68 -18.79 -21.60
C VAL A 26 -4.88 -20.12 -22.33
N GLU A 27 -3.87 -20.61 -23.06
CA GLU A 27 -3.92 -21.90 -23.75
C GLU A 27 -3.90 -23.09 -22.80
N SER A 28 -3.13 -23.01 -21.72
CA SER A 28 -3.11 -24.02 -20.65
C SER A 28 -4.45 -24.10 -19.92
N VAL A 29 -5.05 -22.95 -19.60
CA VAL A 29 -6.38 -22.86 -19.02
C VAL A 29 -7.43 -23.39 -20.00
N ARG A 30 -7.31 -23.08 -21.29
CA ARG A 30 -8.20 -23.58 -22.33
C ARG A 30 -8.13 -25.10 -22.46
N GLN A 31 -6.94 -25.69 -22.47
CA GLN A 31 -6.76 -27.15 -22.48
C GLN A 31 -7.36 -27.78 -21.22
N TYR A 32 -7.06 -27.23 -20.04
CA TYR A 32 -7.60 -27.71 -18.77
C TYR A 32 -9.13 -27.67 -18.72
N VAL A 33 -9.74 -26.56 -19.17
CA VAL A 33 -11.20 -26.42 -19.27
C VAL A 33 -11.75 -27.46 -20.25
N ASN A 34 -11.16 -27.59 -21.44
CA ASN A 34 -11.63 -28.54 -22.44
C ASN A 34 -11.56 -30.00 -21.96
N THR A 35 -10.49 -30.41 -21.28
CA THR A 35 -10.36 -31.78 -20.73
C THR A 35 -11.29 -32.01 -19.55
N THR A 36 -11.53 -31.00 -18.71
CA THR A 36 -12.41 -31.12 -17.53
C THR A 36 -13.90 -31.18 -17.92
N PHE A 37 -14.25 -30.63 -19.07
CA PHE A 37 -15.59 -30.61 -19.64
C PHE A 37 -15.78 -31.57 -20.82
N GLU A 38 -14.78 -32.39 -21.16
CA GLU A 38 -14.88 -33.39 -22.22
C GLU A 38 -15.95 -34.44 -21.87
N GLY A 39 -16.94 -34.60 -22.74
CA GLY A 39 -18.05 -35.57 -22.55
C GLY A 39 -19.16 -35.15 -21.59
N LYS A 40 -19.17 -33.91 -21.08
CA LYS A 40 -20.29 -33.37 -20.27
C LYS A 40 -21.32 -32.67 -21.15
N ASP A 41 -22.60 -32.87 -20.83
CA ASP A 41 -23.71 -32.18 -21.49
C ASP A 41 -23.62 -30.65 -21.29
N ALA A 42 -24.01 -29.88 -22.30
CA ALA A 42 -23.88 -28.41 -22.33
C ALA A 42 -24.60 -27.75 -21.15
N ALA A 43 -25.70 -28.34 -20.68
CA ALA A 43 -26.44 -27.87 -19.51
C ALA A 43 -25.61 -27.97 -18.21
N THR A 44 -24.76 -28.98 -18.09
CA THR A 44 -23.90 -29.18 -16.89
C THR A 44 -22.77 -28.15 -16.85
N VAL A 45 -22.20 -27.79 -18.00
CA VAL A 45 -21.18 -26.74 -18.11
C VAL A 45 -21.77 -25.36 -17.77
N ALA A 46 -22.97 -25.06 -18.27
CA ALA A 46 -23.67 -23.82 -17.95
C ALA A 46 -24.05 -23.75 -16.46
N ALA A 47 -24.53 -24.85 -15.88
CA ALA A 47 -24.91 -24.90 -14.47
C ALA A 47 -23.71 -24.71 -13.52
N THR A 48 -22.57 -25.34 -13.84
CA THR A 48 -21.36 -25.23 -13.02
C THR A 48 -20.72 -23.84 -13.09
N THR A 49 -20.71 -23.21 -14.28
CA THR A 49 -20.21 -21.83 -14.44
C THR A 49 -21.13 -20.81 -13.77
N LEU A 50 -22.45 -20.94 -13.91
CA LEU A 50 -23.42 -20.12 -13.17
C LEU A 50 -23.31 -20.32 -11.66
N GLY A 51 -23.10 -21.55 -11.18
CA GLY A 51 -22.90 -21.85 -9.76
C GLY A 51 -21.65 -21.21 -9.18
N PHE A 52 -20.54 -21.23 -9.93
CA PHE A 52 -19.28 -20.60 -9.51
C PHE A 52 -19.39 -19.06 -9.52
N ALA A 53 -19.99 -18.49 -10.56
CA ALA A 53 -20.25 -17.04 -10.62
C ALA A 53 -21.21 -16.61 -9.49
N ALA A 54 -22.25 -17.40 -9.23
CA ALA A 54 -23.14 -17.18 -8.10
C ALA A 54 -22.37 -17.25 -6.79
N ALA A 55 -21.53 -18.26 -6.55
CA ALA A 55 -20.75 -18.39 -5.31
C ALA A 55 -19.80 -17.20 -5.05
N LEU A 56 -19.24 -16.59 -6.10
CA LEU A 56 -18.40 -15.40 -5.97
C LEU A 56 -19.21 -14.13 -5.65
N HIS A 57 -20.40 -13.98 -6.24
CA HIS A 57 -21.20 -12.74 -6.12
C HIS A 57 -22.32 -12.79 -5.07
N LEU A 58 -22.80 -13.98 -4.67
CA LEU A 58 -23.84 -14.15 -3.65
C LEU A 58 -23.45 -13.55 -2.30
N PRO A 59 -22.24 -13.78 -1.76
CA PRO A 59 -21.87 -13.24 -0.45
C PRO A 59 -21.94 -11.71 -0.41
N GLY A 60 -21.47 -11.04 -1.47
CA GLY A 60 -21.55 -9.59 -1.60
C GLY A 60 -22.99 -9.07 -1.71
N LEU A 61 -23.84 -9.76 -2.48
CA LEU A 61 -25.27 -9.44 -2.59
C LEU A 61 -26.03 -9.66 -1.28
N ILE A 62 -25.70 -10.73 -0.55
CA ILE A 62 -26.29 -11.05 0.75
C ILE A 62 -25.88 -9.98 1.77
N GLN A 63 -24.61 -9.57 1.80
CA GLN A 63 -24.13 -8.50 2.68
C GLN A 63 -24.79 -7.16 2.36
N GLN A 64 -24.93 -6.80 1.08
CA GLN A 64 -25.69 -5.62 0.65
C GLN A 64 -27.16 -5.67 1.07
N TYR A 65 -27.80 -6.83 0.93
CA TYR A 65 -29.20 -7.04 1.34
C TYR A 65 -29.39 -6.85 2.85
N TYR A 66 -28.48 -7.39 3.70
CA TYR A 66 -28.56 -7.20 5.14
C TYR A 66 -28.32 -5.74 5.56
N ALA A 67 -27.37 -5.04 4.93
CA ALA A 67 -27.12 -3.61 5.17
C ALA A 67 -28.33 -2.73 4.82
N TRP A 68 -29.05 -3.04 3.74
CA TRP A 68 -30.29 -2.33 3.39
C TRP A 68 -31.49 -2.70 4.24
N LYS A 69 -31.57 -3.96 4.71
CA LYS A 69 -32.60 -4.39 5.65
C LYS A 69 -32.51 -3.65 6.97
N SER A 70 -31.30 -3.34 7.47
CA SER A 70 -31.11 -2.51 8.67
C SER A 70 -31.55 -1.05 8.50
N GLU A 71 -31.61 -0.52 7.28
CA GLU A 71 -32.13 0.83 6.98
C GLU A 71 -33.66 0.87 6.73
N GLY A 72 -34.37 -0.26 6.88
CA GLY A 72 -35.83 -0.33 6.65
C GLY A 72 -36.26 -0.32 5.17
N LYS A 73 -35.31 -0.27 4.24
CA LYS A 73 -35.54 -0.36 2.79
C LYS A 73 -35.45 -1.84 2.39
N GLY A 74 -36.56 -2.58 2.54
CA GLY A 74 -36.62 -4.01 2.20
C GLY A 74 -36.33 -4.32 0.72
N PHE A 75 -36.61 -5.56 0.27
CA PHE A 75 -36.30 -6.05 -1.08
C PHE A 75 -36.72 -5.13 -2.26
N LYS A 76 -37.83 -4.39 -2.10
CA LYS A 76 -38.31 -3.40 -3.09
C LYS A 76 -37.28 -2.32 -3.40
N GLY A 77 -36.52 -1.91 -2.39
CA GLY A 77 -35.46 -0.94 -2.57
C GLY A 77 -34.36 -1.51 -3.47
N LEU A 78 -33.89 -2.73 -3.17
CA LEU A 78 -32.76 -3.33 -3.89
C LEU A 78 -33.10 -3.46 -5.39
N LEU A 79 -34.33 -3.86 -5.68
CA LEU A 79 -34.86 -3.93 -7.03
C LEU A 79 -34.90 -2.55 -7.71
N MET A 80 -35.30 -1.51 -6.98
CA MET A 80 -35.31 -0.14 -7.50
C MET A 80 -33.91 0.41 -7.76
N ALA A 81 -32.93 0.15 -6.88
CA ALA A 81 -31.54 0.53 -7.15
C ALA A 81 -30.96 -0.21 -8.35
N ALA A 82 -31.24 -1.51 -8.50
CA ALA A 82 -30.85 -2.27 -9.67
C ALA A 82 -31.48 -1.69 -10.94
N ALA A 83 -32.80 -1.42 -10.94
CA ALA A 83 -33.53 -0.83 -12.06
C ALA A 83 -33.02 0.58 -12.43
N VAL A 84 -32.79 1.45 -11.44
CA VAL A 84 -32.22 2.79 -11.66
C VAL A 84 -30.78 2.68 -12.19
N SER A 85 -30.01 1.72 -11.70
CA SER A 85 -28.67 1.45 -12.22
C SER A 85 -28.68 0.88 -13.63
N LEU A 86 -29.79 0.40 -14.18
CA LEU A 86 -29.88 -0.01 -15.59
C LEU A 86 -30.13 1.17 -16.53
N ILE A 87 -30.55 2.32 -16.00
CA ILE A 87 -30.83 3.53 -16.79
C ILE A 87 -29.51 4.27 -17.06
N PRO A 88 -29.08 4.42 -18.33
CA PRO A 88 -27.81 5.06 -18.68
C PRO A 88 -27.70 6.51 -18.17
N ALA A 89 -28.81 7.26 -18.18
CA ALA A 89 -28.85 8.63 -17.68
C ALA A 89 -28.63 8.74 -16.17
N ALA A 90 -29.09 7.75 -15.39
CA ALA A 90 -28.87 7.71 -13.95
C ALA A 90 -27.42 7.33 -13.62
N ARG A 91 -26.83 6.39 -14.35
CA ARG A 91 -25.39 6.08 -14.26
C ARG A 91 -24.53 7.31 -14.54
N ARG A 92 -24.83 8.05 -15.61
CA ARG A 92 -24.07 9.25 -15.99
C ARG A 92 -24.09 10.31 -14.89
N LYS A 93 -25.24 10.55 -14.25
CA LYS A 93 -25.31 11.48 -13.09
C LYS A 93 -24.52 10.98 -11.89
N LEU A 94 -24.55 9.67 -11.60
CA LEU A 94 -23.75 9.08 -10.52
C LEU A 94 -22.25 9.27 -10.79
N GLU A 95 -21.80 9.00 -12.02
CA GLU A 95 -20.41 9.20 -12.46
C GLU A 95 -20.01 10.67 -12.40
N GLU A 96 -20.89 11.60 -12.78
CA GLU A 96 -20.67 13.04 -12.65
C GLU A 96 -20.47 13.45 -11.18
N GLU A 97 -21.33 13.00 -10.26
CA GLU A 97 -21.19 13.30 -8.83
C GLU A 97 -19.93 12.64 -8.22
N GLN A 98 -19.61 11.41 -8.62
CA GLN A 98 -18.36 10.76 -8.22
C GLN A 98 -17.13 11.51 -8.73
N LYS A 99 -17.18 12.00 -9.98
CA LYS A 99 -16.11 12.82 -10.56
C LYS A 99 -15.96 14.14 -9.82
N LYS A 100 -17.07 14.82 -9.51
CA LYS A 100 -17.05 16.07 -8.71
C LYS A 100 -16.46 15.84 -7.33
N ALA A 101 -16.87 14.78 -6.64
CA ALA A 101 -16.33 14.43 -5.33
C ALA A 101 -14.83 14.16 -5.41
N ARG A 102 -14.38 13.39 -6.41
CA ARG A 102 -12.96 13.14 -6.66
C ARG A 102 -12.19 14.43 -6.91
N THR A 103 -12.65 15.28 -7.83
CA THR A 103 -11.97 16.53 -8.15
C THR A 103 -11.93 17.50 -6.97
N SER A 104 -12.99 17.52 -6.14
CA SER A 104 -13.03 18.33 -4.92
C SER A 104 -12.01 17.84 -3.90
N MET A 105 -11.91 16.52 -3.70
CA MET A 105 -10.90 15.93 -2.81
C MET A 105 -9.47 16.17 -3.33
N GLU A 106 -9.24 15.96 -4.63
CA GLU A 106 -7.95 16.23 -5.26
C GLU A 106 -7.53 17.68 -5.05
N HIS A 107 -8.45 18.63 -5.29
CA HIS A 107 -8.18 20.04 -5.07
C HIS A 107 -7.92 20.35 -3.58
N GLU A 108 -8.71 19.84 -2.63
CA GLU A 108 -8.47 20.10 -1.20
C GLU A 108 -7.12 19.54 -0.71
N ILE A 109 -6.70 18.38 -1.20
CA ILE A 109 -5.45 17.74 -0.79
C ILE A 109 -4.24 18.37 -1.49
N LEU A 110 -4.36 18.67 -2.77
CA LEU A 110 -3.23 19.07 -3.63
C LEU A 110 -3.13 20.58 -3.87
N LYS A 111 -4.11 21.39 -3.43
CA LYS A 111 -4.09 22.86 -3.58
C LYS A 111 -2.78 23.47 -3.08
N GLU A 112 -2.19 22.88 -2.06
CA GLU A 112 -0.98 23.40 -1.43
C GLU A 112 0.30 22.92 -2.13
N ALA A 113 0.18 21.88 -2.96
CA ALA A 113 1.19 21.43 -3.90
C ALA A 113 1.02 22.10 -5.29
N GLU A 114 0.07 23.02 -5.46
CA GLU A 114 -0.10 23.79 -6.71
C GLU A 114 1.16 24.63 -6.96
N GLY A 115 1.85 24.35 -8.07
CA GLY A 115 3.10 25.01 -8.44
C GLY A 115 4.36 24.18 -8.19
N LEU A 116 4.25 23.01 -7.53
CA LEU A 116 5.31 22.01 -7.52
C LEU A 116 5.20 21.09 -8.74
N GLU A 117 6.35 20.69 -9.29
CA GLU A 117 6.39 19.74 -10.39
C GLU A 117 5.83 18.38 -9.94
N GLN A 118 4.91 17.82 -10.73
CA GLN A 118 4.28 16.53 -10.47
C GLN A 118 4.96 15.44 -11.29
N HIS A 119 5.59 14.48 -10.61
CA HIS A 119 6.21 13.32 -11.24
C HIS A 119 5.20 12.15 -11.29
N LEU A 120 4.45 12.04 -12.40
CA LEU A 120 3.44 10.97 -12.61
C LEU A 120 4.00 9.69 -13.23
N ALA A 121 5.25 9.75 -13.71
CA ALA A 121 5.98 8.63 -14.28
C ALA A 121 7.45 8.72 -13.86
N LEU A 122 8.17 7.61 -13.94
CA LEU A 122 9.61 7.59 -13.73
C LEU A 122 10.29 8.41 -14.85
N PRO A 123 11.17 9.36 -14.52
CA PRO A 123 11.83 10.17 -15.54
C PRO A 123 12.83 9.33 -16.35
N ASP A 124 12.96 9.62 -17.65
CA ASP A 124 13.89 8.92 -18.55
C ASP A 124 15.36 9.08 -18.14
N ARG A 125 15.68 10.15 -17.42
CA ARG A 125 17.00 10.44 -16.86
C ARG A 125 16.86 10.72 -15.38
N GLY A 126 17.80 10.20 -14.59
CA GLY A 126 17.87 10.48 -13.16
C GLY A 126 18.11 11.98 -12.91
N MET A 127 17.43 12.52 -11.91
CA MET A 127 17.63 13.88 -11.42
C MET A 127 19.01 13.99 -10.73
N ASP A 128 19.64 15.16 -10.82
CA ASP A 128 20.85 15.41 -10.06
C ASP A 128 20.58 15.41 -8.55
N LYS A 129 21.59 15.04 -7.76
CA LYS A 129 21.44 14.98 -6.30
C LYS A 129 21.06 16.32 -5.70
N ASP A 130 21.69 17.40 -6.13
CA ASP A 130 21.47 18.73 -5.54
C ASP A 130 20.09 19.27 -5.95
N GLU A 131 19.70 19.04 -7.20
CA GLU A 131 18.36 19.34 -7.71
C GLU A 131 17.27 18.60 -6.93
N LEU A 132 17.46 17.30 -6.67
CA LEU A 132 16.54 16.49 -5.88
C LEU A 132 16.42 16.99 -4.44
N LEU A 133 17.54 17.30 -3.80
CA LEU A 133 17.53 17.80 -2.43
C LEU A 133 16.84 19.16 -2.35
N ASP A 134 17.03 20.04 -3.33
CA ASP A 134 16.36 21.33 -3.38
C ASP A 134 14.86 21.20 -3.65
N TYR A 135 14.45 20.24 -4.48
CA TYR A 135 13.04 19.88 -4.64
C TYR A 135 12.43 19.39 -3.31
N LEU A 136 13.09 18.45 -2.64
CA LEU A 136 12.62 17.92 -1.36
C LEU A 136 12.51 18.99 -0.27
N LYS A 137 13.45 19.95 -0.21
CA LYS A 137 13.37 21.10 0.71
C LYS A 137 12.16 22.00 0.42
N LYS A 138 11.81 22.19 -0.86
CA LYS A 138 10.60 22.95 -1.22
C LYS A 138 9.35 22.22 -0.76
N CYS A 139 9.28 20.90 -0.95
CA CYS A 139 8.18 20.07 -0.46
C CYS A 139 8.05 20.16 1.06
N SER A 140 9.15 19.96 1.80
CA SER A 140 9.14 19.98 3.26
C SER A 140 8.75 21.36 3.81
N ALA A 141 9.17 22.45 3.16
CA ALA A 141 8.82 23.81 3.59
C ALA A 141 7.31 24.09 3.48
N VAL A 142 6.65 23.55 2.46
CA VAL A 142 5.17 23.63 2.33
C VAL A 142 4.50 22.90 3.49
N ASP A 143 4.96 21.69 3.82
CA ASP A 143 4.42 20.92 4.93
C ASP A 143 4.68 21.59 6.29
N GLU A 144 5.88 22.10 6.52
CA GLU A 144 6.26 22.81 7.75
C GLU A 144 5.41 24.05 7.99
N ALA A 145 5.10 24.81 6.93
CA ALA A 145 4.24 25.99 7.02
C ALA A 145 2.82 25.67 7.55
N LYS A 146 2.34 24.44 7.39
CA LYS A 146 1.02 23.98 7.88
C LYS A 146 1.02 23.72 9.38
N TRP A 147 1.97 22.94 9.87
CA TRP A 147 1.96 22.46 11.25
C TRP A 147 2.74 23.34 12.22
N SER A 148 3.70 24.15 11.74
CA SER A 148 4.53 25.04 12.58
C SER A 148 3.74 26.06 13.40
N LYS A 149 2.53 26.42 12.96
CA LYS A 149 1.64 27.34 13.68
C LYS A 149 0.93 26.70 14.89
N GLY A 150 1.09 25.39 15.11
CA GLY A 150 0.50 24.67 16.25
C GLY A 150 -1.03 24.55 16.19
N THR A 151 -1.65 24.85 15.05
CA THR A 151 -3.10 24.85 14.87
C THR A 151 -3.69 23.47 14.57
N ILE A 152 -2.84 22.46 14.38
CA ILE A 152 -3.24 21.11 13.98
C ILE A 152 -3.13 20.18 15.19
N SER A 153 -4.28 19.71 15.67
CA SER A 153 -4.34 18.78 16.80
C SER A 153 -3.78 17.40 16.43
N GLY A 154 -2.82 16.92 17.20
CA GLY A 154 -2.34 15.52 17.14
C GLY A 154 -1.44 15.16 15.96
N SER A 155 -1.00 16.11 15.13
CA SER A 155 -0.15 15.81 13.97
C SER A 155 1.36 15.82 14.29
N VAL A 156 1.87 16.87 14.94
CA VAL A 156 3.29 16.99 15.30
C VAL A 156 3.41 17.27 16.79
N TYR A 157 4.09 16.37 17.52
CA TYR A 157 4.17 16.44 18.99
C TYR A 157 5.33 17.28 19.51
N HIS A 158 6.49 17.28 18.83
CA HIS A 158 7.69 18.00 19.27
C HIS A 158 8.07 19.12 18.30
N GLY A 159 8.44 18.78 17.05
CA GLY A 159 8.75 19.76 16.01
C GLY A 159 10.02 20.61 16.22
N GLY A 160 10.78 20.38 17.30
CA GLY A 160 12.03 21.08 17.57
C GLY A 160 13.18 20.66 16.65
N ALA A 161 13.98 21.63 16.19
CA ALA A 161 15.11 21.41 15.29
C ALA A 161 16.19 20.51 15.92
N ASP A 162 16.56 20.77 17.19
CA ASP A 162 17.62 20.04 17.90
C ASP A 162 17.33 18.53 17.97
N LEU A 163 16.10 18.14 18.34
CA LEU A 163 15.72 16.73 18.39
C LEU A 163 15.64 16.12 16.99
N THR A 164 15.15 16.88 16.01
CA THR A 164 15.04 16.42 14.62
C THR A 164 16.41 16.12 14.03
N GLU A 165 17.43 16.94 14.35
CA GLU A 165 18.83 16.71 13.94
C GLU A 165 19.37 15.40 14.52
N VAL A 166 19.13 15.14 15.81
CA VAL A 166 19.55 13.87 16.45
C VAL A 166 18.86 12.66 15.78
N ILE A 167 17.57 12.76 15.48
CA ILE A 167 16.81 11.69 14.81
C ILE A 167 17.34 11.47 13.38
N ALA A 168 17.60 12.54 12.63
CA ALA A 168 18.11 12.45 11.27
C ALA A 168 19.51 11.81 11.24
N GLU A 169 20.38 12.16 12.19
CA GLU A 169 21.72 11.58 12.31
C GLU A 169 21.65 10.10 12.69
N ALA A 170 20.76 9.72 13.61
CA ALA A 170 20.52 8.32 13.95
C ALA A 170 20.00 7.52 12.74
N PHE A 171 19.04 8.08 11.98
CA PHE A 171 18.55 7.45 10.75
C PHE A 171 19.67 7.28 9.72
N ARG A 172 20.53 8.28 9.55
CA ARG A 172 21.70 8.21 8.67
C ARG A 172 22.63 7.05 9.02
N CYS A 173 22.86 6.82 10.32
CA CYS A 173 23.71 5.71 10.79
C CYS A 173 23.13 4.33 10.46
N PHE A 174 21.80 4.19 10.49
CA PHE A 174 21.10 2.90 10.38
C PHE A 174 20.19 2.79 9.14
N ALA A 175 20.36 3.64 8.13
CA ALA A 175 19.46 3.73 6.96
C ALA A 175 19.33 2.42 6.17
N LEU A 176 20.36 1.56 6.22
CA LEU A 176 20.39 0.26 5.55
C LEU A 176 20.09 -0.92 6.48
N ALA A 177 19.82 -0.66 7.76
CA ALA A 177 19.59 -1.72 8.72
C ALA A 177 18.23 -2.38 8.50
N ASN A 178 18.21 -3.72 8.52
CA ASN A 178 16.98 -4.50 8.41
C ASN A 178 16.83 -5.45 9.61
N PRO A 179 15.89 -5.18 10.54
CA PRO A 179 15.69 -6.00 11.74
C PRO A 179 15.35 -7.48 11.47
N LEU A 180 14.94 -7.85 10.25
CA LEU A 180 14.70 -9.25 9.87
C LEU A 180 15.98 -10.10 9.92
N HIS A 181 17.16 -9.48 9.82
CA HIS A 181 18.47 -10.14 9.81
C HIS A 181 19.30 -9.74 11.04
N PRO A 182 18.97 -10.22 12.25
CA PRO A 182 19.65 -9.82 13.49
C PRO A 182 21.14 -10.22 13.52
N ASP A 183 21.54 -11.23 12.75
CA ASP A 183 22.93 -11.65 12.63
C ASP A 183 23.78 -10.61 11.88
N LEU A 184 23.17 -9.88 10.93
CA LEU A 184 23.82 -8.81 10.17
C LEU A 184 23.71 -7.46 10.88
N PHE A 185 22.63 -7.25 11.66
CA PHE A 185 22.34 -5.98 12.34
C PHE A 185 22.17 -6.15 13.86
N PRO A 186 23.19 -6.68 14.59
CA PRO A 186 23.06 -6.99 16.02
C PRO A 186 22.84 -5.75 16.88
N MET A 187 23.34 -4.58 16.46
CA MET A 187 23.21 -3.34 17.23
C MET A 187 21.80 -2.77 17.19
N VAL A 188 21.11 -2.86 16.05
CA VAL A 188 19.69 -2.47 15.97
C VAL A 188 18.85 -3.37 16.87
N ARG A 189 19.14 -4.68 16.85
CA ARG A 189 18.46 -5.63 17.73
C ARG A 189 18.69 -5.34 19.21
N LYS A 190 19.91 -4.94 19.59
CA LYS A 190 20.23 -4.51 20.95
C LYS A 190 19.43 -3.26 21.34
N MET A 191 19.43 -2.21 20.50
CA MET A 191 18.71 -0.97 20.78
C MET A 191 17.19 -1.19 20.90
N GLU A 192 16.58 -2.03 20.05
CA GLU A 192 15.16 -2.41 20.18
C GLU A 192 14.85 -3.00 21.56
N ALA A 193 15.70 -3.91 22.05
CA ALA A 193 15.50 -4.53 23.35
C ALA A 193 15.70 -3.55 24.52
N GLU A 194 16.65 -2.62 24.39
CA GLU A 194 16.86 -1.55 25.37
C GLU A 194 15.65 -0.59 25.42
N VAL A 195 15.09 -0.20 24.28
CA VAL A 195 13.87 0.62 24.22
C VAL A 195 12.69 -0.09 24.88
N VAL A 196 12.47 -1.37 24.60
CA VAL A 196 11.41 -2.16 25.25
C VAL A 196 11.65 -2.24 26.76
N ALA A 197 12.89 -2.43 27.21
CA ALA A 197 13.21 -2.47 28.63
C ALA A 197 12.90 -1.12 29.33
N MET A 198 13.29 0.00 28.72
CA MET A 198 12.97 1.34 29.24
C MET A 198 11.46 1.58 29.32
N MET A 199 10.68 1.11 28.33
CA MET A 199 9.22 1.25 28.34
C MET A 199 8.55 0.39 29.42
N ILE A 200 9.02 -0.84 29.64
CA ILE A 200 8.53 -1.70 30.72
C ILE A 200 8.79 -1.05 32.08
N GLU A 201 9.96 -0.45 32.27
CA GLU A 201 10.31 0.28 33.48
C GLU A 201 9.42 1.52 33.67
N LEU A 202 9.24 2.32 32.61
CA LEU A 202 8.35 3.49 32.61
C LEU A 202 6.90 3.13 33.01
N MET A 203 6.42 1.95 32.60
CA MET A 203 5.08 1.45 32.91
C MET A 203 5.00 0.68 34.25
N ASN A 204 6.02 0.80 35.12
CA ASN A 204 6.09 0.12 36.42
C ASN A 204 5.95 -1.41 36.33
N GLY A 205 6.41 -2.03 35.23
CA GLY A 205 6.40 -3.47 35.06
C GLY A 205 7.30 -4.16 36.09
N LYS A 206 6.69 -4.76 37.13
CA LYS A 206 7.40 -5.49 38.19
C LYS A 206 7.97 -6.84 37.71
N LYS A 207 9.00 -6.80 36.84
CA LYS A 207 9.93 -7.92 36.54
C LYS A 207 11.32 -7.47 36.05
N ALA A 208 11.74 -6.21 36.27
CA ALA A 208 13.00 -5.70 35.72
C ALA A 208 13.92 -4.95 36.71
N ASN A 209 13.55 -4.84 37.98
CA ASN A 209 14.35 -4.09 38.96
C ASN A 209 15.38 -4.98 39.69
N GLN A 210 16.25 -5.66 38.93
CA GLN A 210 17.51 -6.17 39.48
C GLN A 210 18.65 -5.41 38.82
N VAL A 211 19.20 -4.49 39.61
CA VAL A 211 20.45 -3.76 39.37
C VAL A 211 21.55 -4.79 39.05
N GLY A 212 22.05 -4.77 37.81
CA GLY A 212 23.18 -5.60 37.37
C GLY A 212 22.89 -6.64 36.27
N ARG A 213 22.04 -6.36 35.28
CA ARG A 213 21.85 -7.29 34.15
C ARG A 213 23.17 -7.52 33.41
N THR A 214 23.65 -8.75 33.45
CA THR A 214 24.67 -9.24 32.52
C THR A 214 24.08 -9.35 31.10
N GLU A 215 24.93 -9.31 30.08
CA GLU A 215 24.59 -9.40 28.64
C GLU A 215 23.59 -10.53 28.30
N ARG A 216 23.52 -11.56 29.15
CA ARG A 216 22.59 -12.69 29.06
C ARG A 216 21.12 -12.36 29.34
N GLU A 217 20.81 -11.41 30.24
CA GLU A 217 19.40 -11.08 30.55
C GLU A 217 18.79 -10.13 29.52
N VAL A 218 19.60 -9.24 28.95
CA VAL A 218 19.20 -8.48 27.75
C VAL A 218 18.90 -9.46 26.61
N ARG A 219 19.74 -10.50 26.41
CA ARG A 219 19.42 -11.61 25.48
C ARG A 219 18.09 -12.30 25.76
N GLY A 220 17.68 -12.44 27.03
CA GLY A 220 16.40 -13.05 27.40
C GLY A 220 15.18 -12.24 26.94
N VAL A 221 15.24 -10.91 27.09
CA VAL A 221 14.22 -9.98 26.54
C VAL A 221 14.29 -9.98 25.00
N VAL A 222 15.50 -9.96 24.43
CA VAL A 222 15.75 -10.06 22.97
C VAL A 222 15.18 -11.35 22.38
N CYS A 223 15.16 -12.47 23.11
CA CYS A 223 14.64 -13.74 22.59
C CYS A 223 13.12 -13.90 22.78
N SER A 224 12.50 -13.15 23.70
CA SER A 224 11.08 -13.25 24.02
C SER A 224 10.16 -12.37 23.15
N VAL A 225 10.72 -11.44 22.35
CA VAL A 225 9.98 -10.61 21.38
C VAL A 225 9.92 -11.32 20.01
N ARG A 226 9.70 -12.63 20.00
CA ARG A 226 9.43 -13.42 18.79
C ARG A 226 8.36 -14.45 19.06
#